data_AF-A0A7Y8F5S7-F1
#
_entry.id   AF-A0A7Y8F5S7-F1
#
_cell.length_a   1.000
_cell.length_b   1.000
_cell.length_c   1.000
_cell.angle_alpha   90.00
_cell.angle_beta   90.00
_cell.angle_gamma   90.00
#
_symmetry.space_group_name_H-M   'P 1'
#
loop_
_entity.id
_entity.type
_entity.pdbx_description
1 polymer ?
#
loop_
_entity_poly.entity_id
_entity_poly.type
_entity_poly.pdbx_seq_one_letter_code
_entity_poly.pdbx_strand_id
1 'polypeptide(L)'
;MSVAEIFQPDWVSPPGETIKDALAYKNLSLEAFCVAIGMALPSVEGLIKGDLAIDVAIADRLADTLGSNRQFWISRETFYRARLEARPVAPSITFDTFARQLPLKDMRNFGWFESFSGLSDRDAALAFFEDAPGGWQSSGSQVMDAVRFRTSFAHESNPAAVTAWLRQGVRRAHEIECAPWDAKALEAAIPAIRALVRQKDPMVFFPKLVDICRACGVAVVFVRTPKGCHASGATHFAEENKAVVQLSFRYRSDDHFWFTVFHELGHLILHPANRLFVEGKDYEATEEEDEANRYSAHILIPKVFDSEVQAVGKDFKAVMRLARRIGISPGILVGQMQNRGILRHEQLNFLKERYNWAALQAITP
;
A
#
# COMPACT_ATOMS: atom_id res chain seq x y z
N MET A 1 -13.19 -18.22 23.82
CA MET A 1 -14.12 -17.51 22.92
C MET A 1 -13.26 -16.88 21.85
N SER A 2 -13.29 -17.47 20.67
CA SER A 2 -12.30 -17.29 19.61
C SER A 2 -12.55 -16.04 18.78
N VAL A 3 -11.43 -15.47 18.35
CA VAL A 3 -11.26 -14.38 17.39
C VAL A 3 -11.91 -14.75 16.04
N ALA A 4 -12.40 -13.72 15.33
CA ALA A 4 -12.81 -13.70 13.92
C ALA A 4 -14.26 -14.06 13.57
N GLU A 5 -15.17 -13.10 13.73
CA GLU A 5 -16.40 -13.00 12.92
C GLU A 5 -16.52 -11.57 12.39
N ILE A 6 -16.10 -11.35 11.15
CA ILE A 6 -15.84 -10.03 10.55
C ILE A 6 -16.44 -10.01 9.12
N PHE A 7 -17.28 -8.99 8.82
CA PHE A 7 -18.07 -8.70 7.58
C PHE A 7 -17.58 -9.23 6.22
N GLN A 8 -18.55 -9.47 5.34
CA GLN A 8 -18.39 -9.85 3.94
C GLN A 8 -19.35 -9.01 3.06
N PRO A 9 -18.87 -8.25 2.07
CA PRO A 9 -19.71 -7.52 1.13
C PRO A 9 -20.30 -8.45 0.05
N ASP A 10 -21.46 -8.06 -0.50
CA ASP A 10 -22.26 -8.81 -1.50
C ASP A 10 -21.62 -8.94 -2.91
N TRP A 11 -20.35 -8.61 -3.05
CA TRP A 11 -19.66 -8.59 -4.34
C TRP A 11 -18.45 -9.51 -4.24
N VAL A 12 -18.55 -10.67 -4.88
CA VAL A 12 -17.48 -11.66 -4.91
C VAL A 12 -16.70 -11.49 -6.20
N SER A 13 -15.48 -10.93 -6.13
CA SER A 13 -14.57 -10.89 -7.29
C SER A 13 -14.05 -12.30 -7.56
N PRO A 14 -14.32 -12.89 -8.74
CA PRO A 14 -13.80 -14.20 -9.09
C PRO A 14 -12.28 -14.13 -9.21
N PRO A 15 -11.55 -15.23 -8.91
CA PRO A 15 -10.11 -15.32 -9.16
C PRO A 15 -9.74 -14.93 -10.59
N GLY A 16 -10.66 -15.13 -11.54
CA GLY A 16 -10.59 -14.71 -12.92
C GLY A 16 -10.32 -13.23 -13.19
N GLU A 17 -10.69 -12.31 -12.29
CA GLU A 17 -10.28 -10.90 -12.41
C GLU A 17 -8.76 -10.75 -12.23
N THR A 18 -8.18 -11.50 -11.29
CA THR A 18 -6.72 -11.59 -11.08
C THR A 18 -6.01 -12.16 -12.32
N ILE A 19 -6.66 -13.12 -13.01
CA ILE A 19 -6.16 -13.68 -14.26
C ILE A 19 -6.15 -12.62 -15.37
N LYS A 20 -7.24 -11.85 -15.54
CA LYS A 20 -7.32 -10.77 -16.55
C LYS A 20 -6.24 -9.71 -16.32
N ASP A 21 -6.06 -9.27 -15.07
CA ASP A 21 -5.05 -8.28 -14.70
C ASP A 21 -3.63 -8.79 -15.04
N ALA A 22 -3.33 -10.06 -14.74
CA ALA A 22 -2.05 -10.68 -15.06
C ALA A 22 -1.81 -10.83 -16.58
N LEU A 23 -2.86 -11.11 -17.37
CA LEU A 23 -2.78 -11.18 -18.83
C LEU A 23 -2.48 -9.83 -19.48
N ALA A 24 -3.19 -8.79 -19.03
CA ALA A 24 -2.96 -7.42 -19.49
C ALA A 24 -1.52 -6.99 -19.18
N TYR A 25 -1.01 -7.31 -17.99
CA TYR A 25 0.37 -7.01 -17.59
C TYR A 25 1.43 -7.69 -18.46
N LYS A 26 1.26 -8.99 -18.76
CA LYS A 26 2.17 -9.74 -19.63
C LYS A 26 1.98 -9.44 -21.13
N ASN A 27 1.05 -8.54 -21.47
CA ASN A 27 0.61 -8.28 -22.84
C ASN A 27 0.27 -9.59 -23.59
N LEU A 28 -0.30 -10.55 -22.85
CA LEU A 28 -0.60 -11.89 -23.33
C LEU A 28 -2.06 -11.92 -23.78
N SER A 29 -2.28 -12.23 -25.06
CA SER A 29 -3.64 -12.39 -25.58
C SER A 29 -4.31 -13.61 -24.94
N LEU A 30 -5.64 -13.63 -24.96
CA LEU A 30 -6.41 -14.74 -24.40
C LEU A 30 -6.08 -16.06 -25.12
N GLU A 31 -5.86 -16.01 -26.43
CA GLU A 31 -5.47 -17.15 -27.26
C GLU A 31 -4.07 -17.66 -26.88
N ALA A 32 -3.10 -16.75 -26.70
CA ALA A 32 -1.75 -17.09 -26.28
C ALA A 32 -1.74 -17.69 -24.86
N PHE A 33 -2.61 -17.19 -23.98
CA PHE A 33 -2.79 -17.75 -22.65
C PHE A 33 -3.37 -19.16 -22.66
N CYS A 34 -4.38 -19.44 -23.50
CA CYS A 34 -4.94 -20.79 -23.65
C CYS A 34 -3.86 -21.81 -24.01
N VAL A 35 -2.94 -21.43 -24.92
CA VAL A 35 -1.79 -22.26 -25.29
C VAL A 35 -0.83 -22.43 -24.11
N ALA A 36 -0.47 -21.34 -23.43
CA ALA A 36 0.51 -21.36 -22.35
C ALA A 36 0.05 -22.18 -21.12
N ILE A 37 -1.22 -22.03 -20.74
CA ILE A 37 -1.81 -22.79 -19.62
C ILE A 37 -2.28 -24.19 -20.03
N GLY A 38 -2.23 -24.53 -21.33
CA GLY A 38 -2.64 -25.84 -21.84
C GLY A 38 -4.12 -26.14 -21.67
N MET A 39 -4.99 -25.13 -21.76
CA MET A 39 -6.44 -25.26 -21.58
C MET A 39 -7.20 -24.71 -22.79
N ALA A 40 -8.34 -25.32 -23.11
CA ALA A 40 -9.20 -24.84 -24.18
C ALA A 40 -9.86 -23.50 -23.81
N LEU A 41 -10.13 -22.66 -24.82
CA LEU A 41 -10.74 -21.33 -24.64
C LEU A 41 -11.99 -21.33 -23.74
N PRO A 42 -12.96 -22.26 -23.88
CA PRO A 42 -14.12 -22.29 -22.99
C PRO A 42 -13.77 -22.52 -21.51
N SER A 43 -12.74 -23.32 -21.23
CA SER A 43 -12.27 -23.57 -19.85
C SER A 43 -11.58 -22.34 -19.27
N VAL A 44 -10.80 -21.63 -20.09
CA VAL A 44 -10.16 -20.37 -19.70
C VAL A 44 -11.20 -19.28 -19.45
N GLU A 45 -12.21 -19.15 -20.31
CA GLU A 45 -13.35 -18.24 -20.07
C GLU A 45 -14.09 -18.60 -18.79
N GLY A 46 -14.25 -19.90 -18.49
CA GLY A 46 -14.80 -20.38 -17.23
C GLY A 46 -13.96 -19.98 -16.02
N LEU A 47 -12.63 -20.04 -16.10
CA LEU A 47 -11.73 -19.54 -15.04
C LEU A 47 -11.90 -18.03 -14.85
N ILE A 48 -11.96 -17.30 -15.96
CA ILE A 48 -12.08 -15.84 -15.97
C ILE A 48 -13.41 -15.37 -15.37
N LYS A 49 -14.50 -16.10 -15.62
CA LYS A 49 -15.83 -15.80 -15.05
C LYS A 49 -15.97 -16.28 -13.60
N GLY A 50 -15.10 -17.18 -13.14
CA GLY A 50 -15.21 -17.85 -11.84
C GLY A 50 -16.13 -19.08 -11.87
N ASP A 51 -16.58 -19.52 -13.04
CA ASP A 51 -17.42 -20.73 -13.18
C ASP A 51 -16.59 -22.01 -13.01
N LEU A 52 -15.35 -22.00 -13.50
CA LEU A 52 -14.41 -23.12 -13.34
C LEU A 52 -13.57 -22.92 -12.08
N ALA A 53 -13.54 -23.93 -11.22
CA ALA A 53 -12.74 -23.90 -10.00
C ALA A 53 -11.25 -24.05 -10.30
N ILE A 54 -10.42 -23.31 -9.57
CA ILE A 54 -8.96 -23.47 -9.60
C ILE A 54 -8.58 -24.61 -8.65
N ASP A 55 -8.35 -25.80 -9.20
CA ASP A 55 -7.74 -26.89 -8.47
C ASP A 55 -6.22 -26.73 -8.35
N VAL A 56 -5.55 -27.66 -7.64
CA VAL A 56 -4.09 -27.64 -7.44
C VAL A 56 -3.32 -27.62 -8.76
N ALA A 57 -3.78 -28.36 -9.77
CA ALA A 57 -3.09 -28.45 -11.05
C ALA A 57 -3.28 -27.17 -11.88
N ILE A 58 -4.45 -26.53 -11.82
CA ILE A 58 -4.71 -25.23 -12.44
C ILE A 58 -3.89 -24.15 -11.71
N ALA A 59 -3.85 -24.18 -10.38
CA ALA A 59 -3.06 -23.24 -9.57
C ALA A 59 -1.56 -23.29 -9.90
N ASP A 60 -1.01 -24.49 -10.12
CA ASP A 60 0.37 -24.67 -10.59
C ASP A 60 0.58 -24.05 -11.97
N ARG A 61 -0.29 -24.37 -12.94
CA ARG A 61 -0.17 -23.82 -14.29
C ARG A 61 -0.34 -22.32 -14.34
N LEU A 62 -1.21 -21.76 -13.49
CA LEU A 62 -1.35 -20.31 -13.30
C LEU A 62 -0.09 -19.71 -12.69
N ALA A 63 0.51 -20.34 -11.68
CA ALA A 63 1.77 -19.90 -11.10
C ALA A 63 2.91 -19.87 -12.14
N ASP A 64 3.04 -20.94 -12.92
CA ASP A 64 4.07 -21.06 -13.95
C ASP A 64 3.88 -20.07 -15.11
N THR A 65 2.62 -19.77 -15.48
CA THR A 65 2.30 -18.92 -16.64
C THR A 65 2.20 -17.44 -16.29
N LEU A 66 1.51 -17.14 -15.18
CA LEU A 66 1.13 -15.78 -14.79
C LEU A 66 1.97 -15.23 -13.63
N GLY A 67 2.61 -16.09 -12.85
CA GLY A 67 3.39 -15.72 -11.66
C GLY A 67 2.66 -15.99 -10.34
N SER A 68 3.23 -15.48 -9.24
CA SER A 68 2.87 -15.84 -7.86
C SER A 68 3.17 -17.32 -7.55
N ASN A 69 2.44 -17.95 -6.63
CA ASN A 69 2.64 -19.35 -6.24
C ASN A 69 1.30 -20.11 -6.17
N ARG A 70 1.36 -21.45 -6.14
CA ARG A 70 0.17 -22.32 -6.01
C ARG A 70 -0.74 -21.91 -4.86
N GLN A 71 -0.16 -21.61 -3.69
CA GLN A 71 -0.92 -21.33 -2.49
C GLN A 71 -1.74 -20.04 -2.65
N PHE A 72 -1.19 -19.03 -3.32
CA PHE A 72 -1.93 -17.81 -3.66
C PHE A 72 -3.21 -18.12 -4.46
N TRP A 73 -3.09 -18.87 -5.55
CA TRP A 73 -4.22 -19.21 -6.42
C TRP A 73 -5.27 -20.07 -5.72
N ILE A 74 -4.83 -21.06 -4.92
CA ILE A 74 -5.72 -21.91 -4.12
C ILE A 74 -6.42 -21.10 -3.02
N SER A 75 -5.72 -20.19 -2.36
CA SER A 75 -6.33 -19.34 -1.32
C SER A 75 -7.38 -18.39 -1.92
N ARG A 76 -7.12 -17.82 -3.11
CA ARG A 76 -8.08 -16.95 -3.82
C ARG A 76 -9.34 -17.71 -4.23
N GLU A 77 -9.18 -18.92 -4.75
CA GLU A 77 -10.30 -19.80 -5.12
C GLU A 77 -11.10 -20.25 -3.90
N THR A 78 -10.41 -20.71 -2.86
CA THR A 78 -11.03 -21.16 -1.61
C THR A 78 -11.87 -20.04 -1.00
N PHE A 79 -11.34 -18.82 -0.99
CA PHE A 79 -12.05 -17.64 -0.51
C PHE A 79 -13.28 -17.30 -1.37
N TYR A 80 -13.13 -17.37 -2.70
CA TYR A 80 -14.21 -17.15 -3.64
C TYR A 80 -15.36 -18.16 -3.46
N ARG A 81 -15.05 -19.47 -3.37
CA ARG A 81 -16.04 -20.53 -3.20
C ARG A 81 -16.71 -20.52 -1.84
N ALA A 82 -15.95 -20.28 -0.77
CA ALA A 82 -16.51 -20.11 0.56
C ALA A 82 -17.55 -18.98 0.61
N ARG A 83 -17.37 -17.93 -0.21
CA ARG A 83 -18.37 -16.86 -0.37
C ARG A 83 -19.58 -17.26 -1.23
N LEU A 84 -19.39 -18.00 -2.32
CA LEU A 84 -20.51 -18.48 -3.14
C LEU A 84 -21.43 -19.46 -2.39
N GLU A 85 -20.86 -20.27 -1.49
CA GLU A 85 -21.59 -21.27 -0.70
C GLU A 85 -22.29 -20.68 0.53
N ALA A 86 -21.88 -19.48 0.97
CA ALA A 86 -22.54 -18.75 2.05
C ALA A 86 -23.93 -18.24 1.59
N ARG A 87 -24.99 -19.01 1.87
CA ARG A 87 -26.37 -18.49 1.79
C ARG A 87 -26.51 -17.24 2.70
N PRO A 88 -27.32 -16.23 2.32
CA PRO A 88 -27.42 -14.96 3.05
C PRO A 88 -28.24 -15.13 4.34
N VAL A 89 -27.69 -15.81 5.35
CA VAL A 89 -28.29 -15.96 6.68
C VAL A 89 -27.19 -16.03 7.76
N ALA A 90 -26.51 -14.91 7.99
CA ALA A 90 -25.82 -14.56 9.23
C ALA A 90 -25.74 -13.02 9.30
N PRO A 91 -25.93 -12.38 10.46
CA PRO A 91 -26.37 -10.99 10.53
C PRO A 91 -25.36 -10.05 9.90
N SER A 92 -25.81 -9.30 8.89
CA SER A 92 -25.08 -8.16 8.33
C SER A 92 -24.67 -7.24 9.48
N ILE A 93 -23.36 -7.06 9.70
CA ILE A 93 -22.84 -5.99 10.55
C ILE A 93 -23.36 -4.70 9.91
N THR A 94 -24.35 -4.08 10.53
CA THR A 94 -24.90 -2.81 10.07
C THR A 94 -23.79 -1.76 10.05
N PHE A 95 -23.94 -0.71 9.23
CA PHE A 95 -23.04 0.44 9.30
C PHE A 95 -22.89 0.93 10.75
N ASP A 96 -23.96 0.85 11.55
CA ASP A 96 -23.93 1.21 12.99
C ASP A 96 -22.91 0.39 13.79
N THR A 97 -22.75 -0.89 13.46
CA THR A 97 -21.81 -1.77 14.17
C THR A 97 -20.36 -1.50 13.74
N PHE A 98 -20.14 -1.19 12.46
CA PHE A 98 -18.84 -0.72 11.96
C PHE A 98 -18.48 0.66 12.50
N ALA A 99 -19.44 1.59 12.52
CA ALA A 99 -19.26 2.96 12.99
C ALA A 99 -18.84 3.01 14.46
N ARG A 100 -19.28 2.05 15.28
CA ARG A 100 -18.83 1.89 16.68
C ARG A 100 -17.35 1.51 16.81
N GLN A 101 -16.74 0.94 15.77
CA GLN A 101 -15.32 0.55 15.76
C GLN A 101 -14.42 1.64 15.16
N LEU A 102 -15.02 2.65 14.52
CA LEU A 102 -14.28 3.76 13.93
C LEU A 102 -13.57 4.59 15.01
N PRO A 103 -12.36 5.09 14.74
CA PRO A 103 -11.65 5.98 15.63
C PRO A 103 -12.19 7.43 15.55
N LEU A 104 -13.49 7.61 15.79
CA LEU A 104 -14.23 8.88 15.56
C LEU A 104 -13.59 10.09 16.25
N LYS A 105 -13.04 9.88 17.46
CA LYS A 105 -12.31 10.93 18.19
C LYS A 105 -11.11 11.44 17.40
N ASP A 106 -10.32 10.55 16.83
CA ASP A 106 -9.14 10.93 16.04
C ASP A 106 -9.57 11.52 14.70
N MET A 107 -10.58 10.95 14.03
CA MET A 107 -11.15 11.50 12.80
C MET A 107 -11.60 12.96 12.96
N ARG A 108 -12.30 13.28 14.07
CA ARG A 108 -12.67 14.65 14.43
C ARG A 108 -11.45 15.53 14.70
N ASN A 109 -10.51 15.07 15.52
CA ASN A 109 -9.30 15.83 15.86
C ASN A 109 -8.42 16.12 14.63
N PHE A 110 -8.51 15.28 13.60
CA PHE A 110 -7.79 15.44 12.34
C PHE A 110 -8.60 16.23 11.30
N GLY A 111 -9.80 16.72 11.62
CA GLY A 111 -10.63 17.53 10.72
C GLY A 111 -11.35 16.75 9.62
N TRP A 112 -11.45 15.41 9.71
CA TRP A 112 -12.03 14.59 8.62
C TRP A 112 -13.54 14.79 8.44
N PHE A 113 -14.21 15.44 9.39
CA PHE A 113 -15.64 15.76 9.35
C PHE A 113 -15.96 17.25 9.19
N GLU A 114 -14.99 18.10 8.79
CA GLU A 114 -15.22 19.54 8.64
C GLU A 114 -16.37 19.85 7.66
N SER A 115 -16.41 19.18 6.51
CA SER A 115 -17.48 19.26 5.51
C SER A 115 -18.83 18.71 5.99
N PHE A 116 -18.86 18.03 7.14
CA PHE A 116 -20.03 17.41 7.75
C PHE A 116 -20.31 18.00 9.13
N SER A 117 -19.82 19.22 9.39
CA SER A 117 -20.02 19.91 10.65
C SER A 117 -21.51 20.06 10.96
N GLY A 118 -21.91 19.67 12.17
CA GLY A 118 -23.31 19.68 12.62
C GLY A 118 -24.05 18.35 12.46
N LEU A 119 -23.49 17.36 11.76
CA LEU A 119 -24.04 16.01 11.75
C LEU A 119 -23.74 15.25 13.04
N SER A 120 -24.57 14.26 13.35
CA SER A 120 -24.26 13.26 14.38
C SER A 120 -22.99 12.49 13.98
N ASP A 121 -22.29 11.89 14.95
CA ASP A 121 -21.11 11.05 14.67
C ASP A 121 -21.39 9.96 13.64
N ARG A 122 -22.58 9.37 13.73
CA ARG A 122 -23.04 8.34 12.82
C ARG A 122 -23.20 8.88 11.40
N ASP A 123 -23.89 10.00 11.25
CA ASP A 123 -24.22 10.54 9.93
C ASP A 123 -23.01 11.21 9.27
N ALA A 124 -22.12 11.82 10.07
CA ALA A 124 -20.82 12.30 9.60
C ALA A 124 -19.93 11.15 9.11
N ALA A 125 -19.89 10.03 9.86
CA ALA A 125 -19.18 8.85 9.41
C ALA A 125 -19.79 8.28 8.13
N LEU A 126 -21.12 8.21 8.03
CA LEU A 126 -21.79 7.71 6.84
C LEU A 126 -21.45 8.58 5.62
N ALA A 127 -21.64 9.89 5.74
CA ALA A 127 -21.30 10.84 4.68
C ALA A 127 -19.81 10.80 4.30
N PHE A 128 -18.91 10.61 5.27
CA PHE A 128 -17.48 10.45 5.02
C PHE A 128 -17.13 9.26 4.11
N PHE A 129 -17.89 8.17 4.22
CA PHE A 129 -17.74 7.00 3.38
C PHE A 129 -18.56 7.11 2.08
N GLU A 130 -19.64 7.88 2.03
CA GLU A 130 -20.54 7.96 0.86
C GLU A 130 -20.22 9.08 -0.15
N ASP A 131 -19.42 10.09 0.20
CA ASP A 131 -19.23 11.30 -0.61
C ASP A 131 -18.35 11.19 -1.87
N ALA A 132 -18.28 10.00 -2.49
CA ALA A 132 -17.76 9.82 -3.84
C ALA A 132 -18.82 9.16 -4.72
N PRO A 133 -18.83 9.35 -6.05
CA PRO A 133 -19.71 8.58 -6.93
C PRO A 133 -19.42 7.07 -6.74
N GLY A 134 -20.38 6.30 -6.21
CA GLY A 134 -20.18 4.88 -5.80
C GLY A 134 -19.61 4.66 -4.39
N GLY A 135 -19.71 5.67 -3.51
CA GLY A 135 -18.90 5.91 -2.31
C GLY A 135 -18.58 4.75 -1.36
N TRP A 136 -19.50 3.80 -1.16
CA TRP A 136 -19.24 2.63 -0.31
C TRP A 136 -19.24 1.29 -1.05
N GLN A 137 -20.04 1.16 -2.11
CA GLN A 137 -20.31 -0.11 -2.78
C GLN A 137 -19.28 -0.45 -3.87
N SER A 138 -18.56 0.55 -4.42
CA SER A 138 -17.64 0.34 -5.55
C SER A 138 -16.16 0.25 -5.13
N SER A 139 -15.70 1.20 -4.31
CA SER A 139 -14.29 1.28 -3.86
C SER A 139 -14.10 0.86 -2.41
N GLY A 140 -15.10 1.09 -1.56
CA GLY A 140 -15.09 0.70 -0.15
C GLY A 140 -15.04 -0.81 0.06
N SER A 141 -15.77 -1.62 -0.75
CA SER A 141 -15.81 -3.08 -0.56
C SER A 141 -14.51 -3.77 -0.96
N GLN A 142 -13.87 -3.36 -2.06
CA GLN A 142 -12.62 -3.95 -2.55
C GLN A 142 -11.45 -3.57 -1.66
N VAL A 143 -11.35 -2.28 -1.29
CA VAL A 143 -10.33 -1.81 -0.34
C VAL A 143 -10.56 -2.47 1.01
N MET A 144 -11.80 -2.54 1.49
CA MET A 144 -12.07 -3.16 2.78
C MET A 144 -11.90 -4.68 2.78
N ASP A 145 -12.17 -5.39 1.68
CA ASP A 145 -11.88 -6.82 1.55
C ASP A 145 -10.38 -7.11 1.48
N ALA A 146 -9.63 -6.32 0.72
CA ALA A 146 -8.18 -6.44 0.66
C ALA A 146 -7.50 -6.00 1.97
N VAL A 147 -8.04 -4.98 2.66
CA VAL A 147 -7.65 -4.62 4.04
C VAL A 147 -8.00 -5.72 5.00
N ARG A 148 -9.21 -6.31 4.94
CA ARG A 148 -9.62 -7.41 5.83
C ARG A 148 -8.77 -8.63 5.62
N PHE A 149 -8.49 -9.00 4.38
CA PHE A 149 -7.58 -10.09 4.05
C PHE A 149 -6.19 -9.83 4.64
N ARG A 150 -5.62 -8.62 4.48
CA ARG A 150 -4.28 -8.30 5.01
C ARG A 150 -4.25 -8.05 6.53
N THR A 151 -5.35 -7.61 7.14
CA THR A 151 -5.45 -7.31 8.59
C THR A 151 -5.94 -8.48 9.43
N SER A 152 -6.60 -9.50 8.85
CA SER A 152 -6.94 -10.73 9.57
C SER A 152 -5.69 -11.47 10.08
N PHE A 153 -4.54 -11.18 9.48
CA PHE A 153 -3.23 -11.70 9.88
C PHE A 153 -2.47 -10.77 10.85
N ALA A 154 -2.94 -9.53 11.07
CA ALA A 154 -2.34 -8.54 11.94
C ALA A 154 -3.05 -8.50 13.31
N HIS A 155 -2.46 -9.14 14.33
CA HIS A 155 -3.14 -9.36 15.62
C HIS A 155 -3.41 -8.07 16.45
N GLU A 156 -2.80 -6.92 16.08
CA GLU A 156 -2.87 -5.67 16.86
C GLU A 156 -3.55 -4.48 16.16
N SER A 157 -3.85 -4.56 14.86
CA SER A 157 -4.46 -3.46 14.11
C SER A 157 -6.00 -3.49 14.16
N ASN A 158 -6.65 -2.34 14.30
CA ASN A 158 -8.11 -2.18 14.19
C ASN A 158 -8.49 -2.00 12.70
N PRO A 159 -9.15 -2.98 12.06
CA PRO A 159 -9.50 -2.88 10.64
C PRO A 159 -10.34 -1.65 10.31
N ALA A 160 -11.23 -1.21 11.20
CA ALA A 160 -12.03 0.00 10.98
C ALA A 160 -11.18 1.28 10.95
N ALA A 161 -10.11 1.32 11.75
CA ALA A 161 -9.16 2.43 11.74
C ALA A 161 -8.31 2.46 10.46
N VAL A 162 -7.90 1.28 9.96
CA VAL A 162 -7.18 1.16 8.68
C VAL A 162 -8.09 1.55 7.51
N THR A 163 -9.32 1.06 7.47
CA THR A 163 -10.31 1.44 6.44
C THR A 163 -10.58 2.94 6.43
N ALA A 164 -10.77 3.55 7.60
CA ALA A 164 -10.98 5.00 7.71
C ALA A 164 -9.76 5.79 7.20
N TRP A 165 -8.54 5.33 7.52
CA TRP A 165 -7.30 5.92 7.04
C TRP A 165 -7.21 5.85 5.51
N LEU A 166 -7.44 4.68 4.90
CA LEU A 166 -7.40 4.52 3.44
C LEU A 166 -8.48 5.34 2.73
N ARG A 167 -9.70 5.39 3.29
CA ARG A 167 -10.77 6.25 2.76
C ARG A 167 -10.33 7.72 2.75
N GLN A 168 -9.69 8.20 3.81
CA GLN A 168 -9.16 9.56 3.82
C GLN A 168 -8.09 9.77 2.75
N GLY A 169 -7.24 8.79 2.47
CA GLY A 169 -6.29 8.86 1.37
C GLY A 169 -6.95 8.99 0.01
N VAL A 170 -7.99 8.19 -0.27
CA VAL A 170 -8.80 8.31 -1.50
C VAL A 170 -9.38 9.72 -1.65
N ARG A 171 -9.98 10.25 -0.58
CA ARG A 171 -10.56 11.61 -0.57
C ARG A 171 -9.51 12.67 -0.89
N ARG A 172 -8.36 12.62 -0.23
CA ARG A 172 -7.25 13.57 -0.49
C ARG A 172 -6.63 13.39 -1.87
N ALA A 173 -6.56 12.16 -2.37
CA ALA A 173 -6.06 11.90 -3.70
C ALA A 173 -6.97 12.54 -4.76
N HIS A 174 -8.28 12.57 -4.55
CA HIS A 174 -9.24 13.21 -5.47
C HIS A 174 -9.00 14.73 -5.60
N GLU A 175 -8.45 15.39 -4.59
CA GLU A 175 -8.08 16.82 -4.63
C GLU A 175 -6.83 17.09 -5.48
N ILE A 176 -6.06 16.05 -5.83
CA ILE A 176 -4.82 16.17 -6.61
C ILE A 176 -5.08 15.81 -8.08
N GLU A 177 -4.94 16.78 -8.97
CA GLU A 177 -4.95 16.51 -10.42
C GLU A 177 -3.65 15.79 -10.83
N CYS A 178 -3.80 14.69 -11.58
CA CYS A 178 -2.70 13.86 -12.06
C CYS A 178 -2.83 13.61 -13.56
N ALA A 179 -1.70 13.38 -14.23
CA ALA A 179 -1.68 12.75 -15.54
C ALA A 179 -2.22 11.30 -15.45
N PRO A 180 -2.50 10.63 -16.58
CA PRO A 180 -2.76 9.19 -16.55
C PRO A 180 -1.57 8.41 -15.98
N TRP A 181 -1.85 7.37 -15.20
CA TRP A 181 -0.85 6.46 -14.64
C TRP A 181 0.09 5.90 -15.72
N ASP A 182 1.38 6.12 -15.53
CA ASP A 182 2.45 5.61 -16.39
C ASP A 182 3.62 5.11 -15.55
N ALA A 183 3.74 3.78 -15.45
CA ALA A 183 4.80 3.11 -14.71
C ALA A 183 6.21 3.43 -15.25
N LYS A 184 6.36 3.61 -16.57
CA LYS A 184 7.65 3.94 -17.18
C LYS A 184 8.04 5.38 -16.89
N ALA A 185 7.08 6.30 -16.93
CA ALA A 185 7.30 7.68 -16.50
C ALA A 185 7.73 7.74 -15.03
N LEU A 186 7.06 6.95 -14.16
CA LEU A 186 7.44 6.88 -12.74
C LEU A 186 8.86 6.33 -12.57
N GLU A 187 9.20 5.22 -13.24
CA GLU A 187 10.55 4.63 -13.18
C GLU A 187 11.62 5.64 -13.62
N ALA A 188 11.36 6.38 -14.71
CA ALA A 188 12.26 7.44 -15.19
C ALA A 188 12.38 8.63 -14.22
N ALA A 189 11.37 8.86 -13.37
CA ALA A 189 11.35 9.94 -12.39
C ALA A 189 12.08 9.61 -11.08
N ILE A 190 12.36 8.33 -10.80
CA ILE A 190 13.01 7.88 -9.56
C ILE A 190 14.31 8.63 -9.23
N PRO A 191 15.23 8.91 -10.19
CA PRO A 191 16.43 9.69 -9.89
C PRO A 191 16.13 11.12 -9.36
N ALA A 192 15.09 11.77 -9.89
CA ALA A 192 14.67 13.09 -9.44
C ALA A 192 14.06 13.04 -8.03
N ILE A 193 13.24 12.02 -7.76
CA ILE A 193 12.68 11.77 -6.42
C ILE A 193 13.82 11.49 -5.43
N ARG A 194 14.79 10.65 -5.79
CA ARG A 194 15.98 10.35 -4.98
C ARG A 194 16.81 11.59 -4.66
N ALA A 195 16.87 12.58 -5.54
CA ALA A 195 17.58 13.82 -5.25
C ALA A 195 16.95 14.62 -4.09
N LEU A 196 15.65 14.46 -3.84
CA LEU A 196 14.93 15.11 -2.73
C LEU A 196 15.34 14.57 -1.36
N VAL A 197 15.91 13.37 -1.29
CA VAL A 197 16.33 12.69 -0.05
C VAL A 197 17.30 13.53 0.80
N ARG A 198 18.02 14.46 0.20
CA ARG A 198 18.94 15.38 0.89
C ARG A 198 18.28 16.61 1.49
N GLN A 199 17.03 16.89 1.14
CA GLN A 199 16.28 18.03 1.66
C GLN A 199 15.68 17.65 3.00
N LYS A 200 15.94 18.46 4.02
CA LYS A 200 15.53 18.17 5.40
C LYS A 200 14.11 18.64 5.71
N ASP A 201 13.68 19.71 5.06
CA ASP A 201 12.40 20.37 5.36
C ASP A 201 11.26 19.76 4.53
N PRO A 202 10.24 19.13 5.18
CA PRO A 202 9.06 18.62 4.50
C PRO A 202 8.34 19.67 3.66
N MET A 203 8.32 20.94 4.09
CA MET A 203 7.71 22.04 3.34
C MET A 203 8.39 22.28 1.98
N VAL A 204 9.63 21.81 1.82
CA VAL A 204 10.40 21.96 0.59
C VAL A 204 10.34 20.70 -0.27
N PHE A 205 10.52 19.52 0.31
CA PHE A 205 10.61 18.29 -0.47
C PHE A 205 9.24 17.68 -0.80
N PHE A 206 8.25 17.83 0.09
CA PHE A 206 6.98 17.14 -0.09
C PHE A 206 6.18 17.70 -1.29
N PRO A 207 6.06 19.03 -1.48
CA PRO A 207 5.42 19.56 -2.69
C PRO A 207 6.11 19.10 -3.98
N LYS A 208 7.45 19.05 -3.99
CA LYS A 208 8.23 18.57 -5.15
C LYS A 208 8.02 17.08 -5.40
N LEU A 209 7.92 16.28 -4.35
CA LEU A 209 7.59 14.86 -4.46
C LEU A 209 6.21 14.68 -5.11
N VAL A 210 5.21 15.43 -4.63
CA VAL A 210 3.85 15.43 -5.20
C VAL A 210 3.88 15.85 -6.67
N ASP A 211 4.59 16.91 -7.02
CA ASP A 211 4.68 17.41 -8.41
C ASP A 211 5.31 16.40 -9.37
N ILE A 212 6.40 15.74 -8.96
CA ILE A 212 7.05 14.73 -9.79
C ILE A 212 6.12 13.53 -9.97
N CYS A 213 5.50 13.05 -8.88
CA CYS A 213 4.64 11.88 -8.89
C CYS A 213 3.33 12.11 -9.66
N ARG A 214 2.68 13.27 -9.50
CA ARG A 214 1.41 13.56 -10.21
C ARG A 214 1.58 13.65 -11.72
N ALA A 215 2.77 14.05 -12.19
CA ALA A 215 3.12 14.02 -13.61
C ALA A 215 3.23 12.59 -14.18
N CYS A 216 3.38 11.58 -13.31
CA CYS A 216 3.42 10.16 -13.66
C CYS A 216 2.08 9.44 -13.36
N GLY A 217 1.05 10.19 -12.96
CA GLY A 217 -0.25 9.65 -12.57
C GLY A 217 -0.33 9.05 -11.16
N VAL A 218 0.54 9.51 -10.25
CA VAL A 218 0.55 9.10 -8.85
C VAL A 218 0.19 10.28 -7.94
N ALA A 219 -0.93 10.16 -7.22
CA ALA A 219 -1.28 11.06 -6.14
C ALA A 219 -0.55 10.66 -4.85
N VAL A 220 0.45 11.44 -4.44
CA VAL A 220 1.11 11.24 -3.14
C VAL A 220 0.37 12.06 -2.09
N VAL A 221 -0.14 11.40 -1.06
CA VAL A 221 -0.90 12.04 0.02
C VAL A 221 -0.29 11.72 1.38
N PHE A 222 -0.29 12.72 2.26
CA PHE A 222 0.00 12.49 3.67
C PHE A 222 -1.32 12.44 4.44
N VAL A 223 -1.53 11.34 5.18
CA VAL A 223 -2.68 11.18 6.06
C VAL A 223 -2.19 10.66 7.39
N ARG A 224 -2.43 11.41 8.47
CA ARG A 224 -2.11 10.97 9.83
C ARG A 224 -2.94 9.73 10.19
N THR A 225 -2.30 8.71 10.75
CA THR A 225 -3.01 7.49 11.17
C THR A 225 -3.75 7.71 12.49
N PRO A 226 -5.01 7.24 12.59
CA PRO A 226 -5.73 7.19 13.86
C PRO A 226 -5.23 6.03 14.74
N LYS A 227 -5.59 6.05 16.03
CA LYS A 227 -5.31 4.95 16.95
C LYS A 227 -5.88 3.64 16.42
N GLY A 228 -5.05 2.60 16.43
CA GLY A 228 -5.38 1.28 15.88
C GLY A 228 -5.06 1.13 14.40
N CYS A 229 -4.59 2.18 13.71
CA CYS A 229 -3.98 2.04 12.38
C CYS A 229 -2.46 2.14 12.51
N HIS A 230 -1.77 1.03 12.20
CA HIS A 230 -0.33 0.93 12.35
C HIS A 230 0.47 1.04 11.04
N ALA A 231 -0.17 1.49 9.95
CA ALA A 231 0.46 1.59 8.65
C ALA A 231 1.53 2.71 8.57
N SER A 232 2.63 2.43 7.88
CA SER A 232 3.64 3.42 7.47
C SER A 232 3.26 4.06 6.13
N GLY A 233 2.81 3.22 5.20
CA GLY A 233 2.40 3.58 3.87
C GLY A 233 1.32 2.64 3.34
N ALA A 234 0.70 3.05 2.23
CA ALA A 234 -0.14 2.21 1.42
C ALA A 234 -0.09 2.67 -0.03
N THR A 235 -0.18 1.72 -0.94
CA THR A 235 -0.26 1.94 -2.38
C THR A 235 -1.56 1.36 -2.89
N HIS A 236 -2.37 2.15 -3.57
CA HIS A 236 -3.61 1.66 -4.17
C HIS A 236 -4.04 2.46 -5.38
N PHE A 237 -5.03 1.97 -6.11
CA PHE A 237 -5.65 2.72 -7.20
C PHE A 237 -6.98 3.30 -6.74
N ALA A 238 -7.14 4.63 -6.85
CA ALA A 238 -8.43 5.28 -6.57
C ALA A 238 -9.39 5.17 -7.77
N GLU A 239 -8.81 5.17 -8.97
CA GLU A 239 -9.46 5.04 -10.28
C GLU A 239 -8.55 4.23 -11.20
N GLU A 240 -9.05 3.77 -12.36
CA GLU A 240 -8.31 2.90 -13.30
C GLU A 240 -6.94 3.47 -13.70
N ASN A 241 -6.84 4.79 -13.87
CA ASN A 241 -5.63 5.46 -14.35
C ASN A 241 -4.98 6.37 -13.30
N LYS A 242 -5.25 6.16 -12.01
CA LYS A 242 -4.70 7.01 -10.94
C LYS A 242 -4.25 6.18 -9.75
N ALA A 243 -2.93 6.05 -9.63
CA ALA A 243 -2.28 5.46 -8.47
C ALA A 243 -2.28 6.45 -7.30
N VAL A 244 -2.30 5.91 -6.09
CA VAL A 244 -2.25 6.65 -4.83
C VAL A 244 -1.14 6.05 -3.99
N VAL A 245 -0.24 6.90 -3.51
CA VAL A 245 0.73 6.58 -2.47
C VAL A 245 0.36 7.38 -1.24
N GLN A 246 -0.15 6.68 -0.23
CA GLN A 246 -0.61 7.26 1.01
C GLN A 246 0.43 7.02 2.11
N LEU A 247 0.96 8.10 2.68
CA LEU A 247 2.02 8.07 3.67
C LEU A 247 1.50 8.54 5.03
N SER A 248 1.96 7.93 6.12
CA SER A 248 1.55 8.33 7.48
C SER A 248 2.59 9.14 8.26
N PHE A 249 3.83 9.24 7.75
CA PHE A 249 4.99 9.71 8.51
C PHE A 249 5.15 8.99 9.86
N ARG A 250 4.78 7.70 9.94
CA ARG A 250 5.07 6.86 11.12
C ARG A 250 6.56 6.96 11.47
N TYR A 251 6.85 6.98 12.78
CA TYR A 251 8.19 7.21 13.36
C TYR A 251 8.79 8.61 13.16
N ARG A 252 8.24 9.43 12.25
CA ARG A 252 8.60 10.84 12.01
C ARG A 252 10.10 11.04 11.88
N SER A 253 10.76 10.18 11.12
CA SER A 253 12.17 10.36 10.77
C SER A 253 12.42 10.17 9.30
N ASP A 254 13.48 10.81 8.81
CA ASP A 254 13.87 10.80 7.41
C ASP A 254 14.17 9.40 6.89
N ASP A 255 14.84 8.57 7.70
CA ASP A 255 15.14 7.18 7.36
C ASP A 255 13.89 6.34 7.08
N HIS A 256 12.91 6.38 7.99
CA HIS A 256 11.66 5.66 7.82
C HIS A 256 10.82 6.25 6.68
N PHE A 257 10.70 7.58 6.61
CA PHE A 257 9.90 8.24 5.58
C PHE A 257 10.39 7.90 4.17
N TRP A 258 11.67 8.11 3.89
CA TRP A 258 12.20 7.87 2.54
C TRP A 258 12.24 6.38 2.21
N PHE A 259 12.46 5.51 3.19
CA PHE A 259 12.34 4.07 2.96
C PHE A 259 10.92 3.66 2.54
N THR A 260 9.89 4.12 3.27
CA THR A 260 8.49 3.88 2.92
C THR A 260 8.16 4.49 1.55
N VAL A 261 8.59 5.72 1.24
CA VAL A 261 8.34 6.32 -0.09
C VAL A 261 8.84 5.41 -1.21
N PHE A 262 10.10 4.97 -1.18
CA PHE A 262 10.62 4.10 -2.24
C PHE A 262 10.06 2.67 -2.19
N HIS A 263 9.60 2.20 -1.03
CA HIS A 263 8.91 0.92 -0.90
C HIS A 263 7.56 0.97 -1.63
N GLU A 264 6.73 1.99 -1.34
CA GLU A 264 5.43 2.19 -2.01
C GLU A 264 5.58 2.44 -3.52
N LEU A 265 6.55 3.26 -3.93
CA LEU A 265 6.86 3.42 -5.36
C LEU A 265 7.38 2.11 -5.98
N GLY A 266 8.09 1.29 -5.21
CA GLY A 266 8.51 -0.05 -5.59
C GLY A 266 7.31 -0.95 -5.88
N HIS A 267 6.26 -0.90 -5.07
CA HIS A 267 5.01 -1.63 -5.36
C HIS A 267 4.38 -1.21 -6.68
N LEU A 268 4.31 0.09 -6.97
CA LEU A 268 3.77 0.56 -8.24
C LEU A 268 4.59 0.13 -9.46
N ILE A 269 5.92 0.06 -9.32
CA ILE A 269 6.83 -0.28 -10.43
C ILE A 269 6.93 -1.79 -10.63
N LEU A 270 7.10 -2.55 -9.55
CA LEU A 270 7.37 -3.99 -9.60
C LEU A 270 6.08 -4.81 -9.64
N HIS A 271 4.99 -4.30 -9.05
CA HIS A 271 3.77 -5.05 -8.80
C HIS A 271 2.49 -4.34 -9.31
N PRO A 272 2.45 -3.82 -10.54
CA PRO A 272 1.34 -2.98 -11.02
C PRO A 272 0.00 -3.72 -11.15
N ALA A 273 0.00 -5.06 -11.19
CA ALA A 273 -1.22 -5.87 -11.25
C ALA A 273 -1.99 -5.89 -9.90
N ASN A 274 -1.33 -5.52 -8.80
CA ASN A 274 -1.92 -5.53 -7.47
C ASN A 274 -2.43 -4.13 -7.10
N ARG A 275 -3.74 -4.02 -6.87
CA ARG A 275 -4.41 -2.72 -6.69
C ARG A 275 -4.41 -2.16 -5.26
N LEU A 276 -3.92 -2.93 -4.28
CA LEU A 276 -3.78 -2.47 -2.88
C LEU A 276 -2.60 -3.17 -2.18
N PHE A 277 -1.71 -2.35 -1.61
CA PHE A 277 -0.64 -2.70 -0.67
C PHE A 277 -0.75 -1.82 0.58
N VAL A 278 -0.46 -2.40 1.75
CA VAL A 278 -0.49 -1.68 3.03
C VAL A 278 0.70 -2.14 3.86
N GLU A 279 1.64 -1.23 4.15
CA GLU A 279 2.91 -1.51 4.82
C GLU A 279 2.85 -1.20 6.33
N GLY A 280 3.45 -2.05 7.17
CA GLY A 280 3.56 -1.87 8.62
C GLY A 280 4.08 -3.11 9.35
N LYS A 281 4.34 -3.00 10.66
CA LYS A 281 4.98 -4.06 11.46
C LYS A 281 4.18 -5.36 11.59
N ASP A 282 2.88 -5.31 11.31
CA ASP A 282 1.95 -6.41 11.59
C ASP A 282 1.44 -7.10 10.32
N TYR A 283 1.95 -6.73 9.14
CA TYR A 283 1.52 -7.31 7.86
C TYR A 283 2.44 -8.45 7.43
N GLU A 284 1.89 -9.42 6.66
CA GLU A 284 2.61 -10.63 6.22
C GLU A 284 3.81 -10.31 5.32
N ALA A 285 4.89 -11.09 5.47
CA ALA A 285 6.04 -11.06 4.57
C ALA A 285 5.72 -11.89 3.31
N THR A 286 5.31 -11.21 2.25
CA THR A 286 5.17 -11.82 0.92
C THR A 286 6.41 -11.56 0.06
N GLU A 287 6.55 -12.29 -1.04
CA GLU A 287 7.66 -12.08 -1.99
C GLU A 287 7.63 -10.65 -2.56
N GLU A 288 6.43 -10.11 -2.79
CA GLU A 288 6.24 -8.75 -3.27
C GLU A 288 6.72 -7.68 -2.27
N GLU A 289 6.44 -7.87 -0.98
CA GLU A 289 6.91 -6.99 0.11
C GLU A 289 8.44 -7.06 0.24
N ASP A 290 9.02 -8.24 0.10
CA ASP A 290 10.47 -8.45 0.08
C ASP A 290 11.15 -7.79 -1.13
N GLU A 291 10.52 -7.83 -2.30
CA GLU A 291 10.97 -7.13 -3.49
C GLU A 291 10.90 -5.61 -3.33
N ALA A 292 9.81 -5.07 -2.81
CA ALA A 292 9.66 -3.64 -2.52
C ALA A 292 10.68 -3.16 -1.47
N ASN A 293 10.94 -3.98 -0.43
CA ASN A 293 11.97 -3.72 0.57
C ASN A 293 13.38 -3.67 -0.06
N ARG A 294 13.72 -4.65 -0.90
CA ARG A 294 14.98 -4.65 -1.65
C ARG A 294 15.06 -3.43 -2.56
N TYR A 295 14.00 -3.12 -3.29
CA TYR A 295 13.96 -1.98 -4.20
C TYR A 295 14.29 -0.67 -3.47
N SER A 296 13.59 -0.39 -2.37
CA SER A 296 13.83 0.78 -1.53
C SER A 296 15.28 0.85 -1.01
N ALA A 297 15.80 -0.26 -0.49
CA ALA A 297 17.18 -0.34 0.01
C ALA A 297 18.21 -0.04 -1.09
N HIS A 298 18.03 -0.57 -2.30
CA HIS A 298 18.96 -0.37 -3.42
C HIS A 298 18.89 1.04 -4.01
N ILE A 299 17.70 1.66 -4.07
CA ILE A 299 17.57 3.06 -4.50
C ILE A 299 18.29 3.98 -3.52
N LEU A 300 18.10 3.79 -2.21
CA LEU A 300 18.73 4.62 -1.20
C LEU A 300 20.25 4.39 -1.15
N ILE A 301 20.68 3.13 -1.12
CA ILE A 301 22.08 2.71 -1.06
C ILE A 301 22.37 1.79 -2.24
N PRO A 302 22.96 2.32 -3.34
CA PRO A 302 23.38 1.50 -4.46
C PRO A 302 24.40 0.43 -4.04
N LYS A 303 24.28 -0.77 -4.61
CA LYS A 303 25.07 -1.96 -4.28
C LYS A 303 26.59 -1.73 -4.26
N VAL A 304 27.09 -0.80 -5.08
CA VAL A 304 28.52 -0.42 -5.13
C VAL A 304 29.05 0.06 -3.77
N PHE A 305 28.19 0.55 -2.87
CA PHE A 305 28.56 1.03 -1.54
C PHE A 305 28.44 -0.03 -0.43
N ASP A 306 27.95 -1.25 -0.71
CA ASP A 306 27.63 -2.23 0.34
C ASP A 306 28.85 -2.61 1.20
N SER A 307 30.02 -2.81 0.58
CA SER A 307 31.25 -3.11 1.31
C SER A 307 31.66 -1.98 2.25
N GLU A 308 31.47 -0.73 1.82
CA GLU A 308 31.78 0.45 2.62
C GLU A 308 30.79 0.61 3.78
N VAL A 309 29.51 0.35 3.54
CA VAL A 309 28.47 0.35 4.59
C VAL A 309 28.76 -0.71 5.65
N GLN A 310 29.23 -1.90 5.24
CA GLN A 310 29.61 -2.95 6.18
C GLN A 310 30.85 -2.58 7.01
N ALA A 311 31.79 -1.83 6.42
CA ALA A 311 33.07 -1.49 7.05
C ALA A 311 33.03 -0.21 7.91
N VAL A 312 32.11 0.73 7.65
CA VAL A 312 32.13 2.07 8.27
C VAL A 312 31.91 2.06 9.78
N GLY A 313 31.25 1.02 10.31
CA GLY A 313 31.02 0.83 11.74
C GLY A 313 30.30 2.00 12.40
N LYS A 314 30.65 2.32 13.65
CA LYS A 314 29.96 3.33 14.48
C LYS A 314 30.62 4.73 14.48
N ASP A 315 31.63 4.97 13.65
CA ASP A 315 32.25 6.30 13.56
C ASP A 315 31.32 7.27 12.84
N PHE A 316 30.70 8.18 13.59
CA PHE A 316 29.74 9.14 13.05
C PHE A 316 30.34 10.01 11.93
N LYS A 317 31.64 10.37 12.00
CA LYS A 317 32.27 11.19 10.96
C LYS A 317 32.45 10.38 9.68
N ALA A 318 32.79 9.10 9.79
CA ALA A 318 32.88 8.19 8.65
C ALA A 318 31.50 7.95 8.01
N VAL A 319 30.47 7.72 8.83
CA VAL A 319 29.07 7.59 8.38
C VAL A 319 28.63 8.84 7.63
N MET A 320 28.88 10.05 8.15
CA MET A 320 28.53 11.29 7.46
C MET A 320 29.26 11.45 6.11
N ARG A 321 30.55 11.10 6.03
CA ARG A 321 31.32 11.14 4.78
C ARG A 321 30.77 10.14 3.76
N LEU A 322 30.41 8.93 4.20
CA LEU A 322 29.84 7.90 3.34
C LEU A 322 28.45 8.31 2.83
N ALA A 323 27.56 8.78 3.70
CA ALA A 323 26.24 9.27 3.32
C ALA A 323 26.33 10.38 2.26
N ARG A 324 27.27 11.32 2.42
CA ARG A 324 27.53 12.38 1.43
C ARG A 324 27.97 11.83 0.07
N ARG A 325 28.81 10.79 0.04
CA ARG A 325 29.27 10.13 -1.19
C ARG A 325 28.16 9.35 -1.88
N ILE A 326 27.31 8.68 -1.11
CA ILE A 326 26.11 8.00 -1.62
C ILE A 326 25.09 9.02 -2.14
N GLY A 327 25.04 10.22 -1.55
CA GLY A 327 24.11 11.29 -1.90
C GLY A 327 22.79 11.21 -1.15
N ILE A 328 22.78 10.70 0.08
CA ILE A 328 21.62 10.59 0.98
C ILE A 328 21.88 11.34 2.29
N SER A 329 20.85 11.48 3.13
CA SER A 329 21.03 11.99 4.49
C SER A 329 21.82 10.97 5.35
N PRO A 330 22.59 11.43 6.36
CA PRO A 330 23.21 10.54 7.33
C PRO A 330 22.19 9.67 8.10
N GLY A 331 20.99 10.23 8.37
CA GLY A 331 19.90 9.54 9.04
C GLY A 331 19.47 8.27 8.32
N ILE A 332 19.31 8.35 7.00
CA ILE A 332 18.93 7.21 6.15
C ILE A 332 20.00 6.13 6.17
N LEU A 333 21.28 6.51 6.06
CA LEU A 333 22.37 5.54 6.16
C LEU A 333 22.36 4.84 7.52
N VAL A 334 22.15 5.60 8.62
CA VAL A 334 22.00 5.01 9.96
C VAL A 334 20.81 4.05 10.03
N GLY A 335 19.65 4.41 9.49
CA GLY A 335 18.48 3.52 9.45
C GLY A 335 18.75 2.21 8.69
N GLN A 336 19.40 2.29 7.53
CA GLN A 336 19.79 1.11 6.76
C GLN A 336 20.82 0.24 7.49
N MET A 337 21.81 0.85 8.15
CA MET A 337 22.79 0.12 8.95
C MET A 337 22.16 -0.57 10.17
N GLN A 338 21.17 0.07 10.81
CA GLN A 338 20.41 -0.54 11.90
C GLN A 338 19.57 -1.73 11.41
N ASN A 339 18.90 -1.58 10.27
CA ASN A 339 18.12 -2.66 9.66
C ASN A 339 19.00 -3.87 9.27
N ARG A 340 20.22 -3.61 8.79
CA ARG A 340 21.22 -4.65 8.45
C ARG A 340 21.93 -5.25 9.68
N GLY A 341 21.59 -4.83 10.91
CA GLY A 341 22.23 -5.30 12.14
C GLY A 341 23.68 -4.83 12.34
N ILE A 342 24.16 -3.88 11.52
CA ILE A 342 25.52 -3.30 11.63
C ILE A 342 25.60 -2.35 12.84
N LEU A 343 24.49 -1.64 13.10
CA LEU A 343 24.31 -0.80 14.28
C LEU A 343 23.14 -1.30 15.12
N ARG A 344 23.22 -1.09 16.43
CA ARG A 344 22.06 -1.25 17.31
C ARG A 344 21.11 -0.05 17.16
N HIS A 345 19.83 -0.27 17.42
CA HIS A 345 18.76 0.70 17.15
C HIS A 345 18.92 2.04 17.89
N GLU A 346 19.67 2.08 18.99
CA GLU A 346 19.96 3.30 19.77
C GLU A 346 21.18 4.08 19.25
N GLN A 347 22.03 3.43 18.44
CA GLN A 347 23.29 4.02 17.99
C GLN A 347 23.06 5.03 16.88
N LEU A 348 23.74 6.18 16.98
CA LEU A 348 23.77 7.25 15.98
C LEU A 348 22.41 7.87 15.62
N ASN A 349 21.36 7.67 16.43
CA ASN A 349 20.04 8.25 16.19
C ASN A 349 20.01 9.78 16.14
N PHE A 350 21.02 10.46 16.70
CA PHE A 350 21.18 11.91 16.60
C PHE A 350 21.51 12.39 15.17
N LEU A 351 21.89 11.48 14.26
CA LEU A 351 22.08 11.77 12.85
C LEU A 351 20.78 11.68 12.03
N LYS A 352 19.70 11.16 12.61
CA LYS A 352 18.38 11.09 11.96
C LYS A 352 17.66 12.41 12.09
N GLU A 353 17.12 12.90 10.98
CA GLU A 353 16.26 14.08 11.00
C GLU A 353 14.90 13.68 11.57
N ARG A 354 14.33 14.52 12.44
CA ARG A 354 13.05 14.25 13.09
C ARG A 354 12.00 15.27 12.65
N TYR A 355 10.87 14.76 12.21
CA TYR A 355 9.73 15.58 11.80
C TYR A 355 8.79 15.82 12.97
N ASN A 356 8.23 17.03 13.05
CA ASN A 356 7.21 17.38 14.03
C ASN A 356 5.85 17.51 13.34
N TRP A 357 4.77 17.28 14.10
CA TRP A 357 3.43 17.30 13.53
C TRP A 357 2.99 18.66 13.00
N ALA A 358 3.50 19.77 13.53
CA ALA A 358 3.14 21.11 13.03
C ALA A 358 3.65 21.32 11.60
N ALA A 359 4.90 20.94 11.31
CA ALA A 359 5.46 20.99 9.96
C ALA A 359 4.75 20.01 9.00
N LEU A 360 4.39 18.82 9.49
CA LEU A 360 3.65 17.83 8.68
C LEU A 360 2.20 18.24 8.41
N GLN A 361 1.55 18.94 9.34
CA GLN A 361 0.22 19.50 9.09
C GLN A 361 0.27 20.60 8.03
N ALA A 362 1.32 21.43 8.01
CA ALA A 362 1.46 22.51 7.05
C ALA A 362 1.71 22.05 5.60
N ILE A 363 2.16 20.80 5.36
CA ILE A 363 2.28 20.23 3.99
C ILE A 363 0.96 19.63 3.49
N THR A 364 -0.07 19.57 4.33
CA THR A 364 -1.40 19.10 3.95
C THR A 364 -2.30 20.33 3.79
N PRO A 365 -2.94 20.55 2.63
CA PRO A 365 -3.90 21.64 2.49
C PRO A 365 -5.12 21.47 3.40
#